data_AF-A0A7V1EPT8-F1
#
_entry.id   AF-A0A7V1EPT8-F1
#
_cell.length_a   1.000
_cell.length_b   1.000
_cell.length_c   1.000
_cell.angle_alpha   90.00
_cell.angle_beta   90.00
_cell.angle_gamma   90.00
#
_symmetry.space_group_name_H-M   'P 1'
#
loop_
_entity.id
_entity.type
_entity.pdbx_description
1 polymer ?
#
loop_
_entity_poly.entity_id
_entity_poly.type
_entity_poly.pdbx_seq_one_letter_code
_entity_poly.pdbx_strand_id
1 'polypeptide(L)'
;MNVADTRPEAALAACGAQTIALSDERYPPLLRTIYDPPPLLYVRGDLSLLQEAQLAVVGSRRASPAGLRIAQTLSGRLANAGLHICSGLALGIDGAAHRGALRSGGKSIAVMATGIDRIYPLRHRELAADKCDLYR
;
A
#
# COMPACT_ATOMS: atom_id res chain seq x y z
N MET A 1 1.11 -39.60 -3.80
CA MET A 1 0.28 -38.59 -3.11
C MET A 1 1.06 -37.28 -3.13
N ASN A 2 0.95 -36.52 -4.23
CA ASN A 2 1.76 -35.33 -4.49
C ASN A 2 0.80 -34.16 -4.67
N VAL A 3 0.71 -33.28 -3.67
CA VAL A 3 -0.03 -32.01 -3.75
C VAL A 3 0.95 -30.99 -4.34
N ALA A 4 1.30 -31.16 -5.60
CA ALA A 4 2.00 -30.17 -6.40
C ALA A 4 0.99 -29.52 -7.35
N ASP A 5 0.09 -28.71 -6.80
CA ASP A 5 -0.68 -27.75 -7.58
C ASP A 5 -0.15 -26.34 -7.25
N THR A 6 1.11 -26.15 -7.64
CA THR A 6 2.02 -25.01 -7.42
C THR A 6 1.66 -23.80 -8.29
N ARG A 7 0.43 -23.29 -8.20
CA ARG A 7 -0.02 -22.11 -8.98
C ARG A 7 0.02 -20.78 -8.21
N PRO A 8 -0.50 -20.67 -6.97
CA PRO A 8 -0.50 -19.40 -6.25
C PRO A 8 0.86 -19.05 -5.61
N GLU A 9 1.56 -20.02 -5.03
CA GLU A 9 2.89 -19.79 -4.41
C GLU A 9 3.93 -19.36 -5.45
N ALA A 10 3.92 -19.99 -6.63
CA ALA A 10 4.78 -19.62 -7.74
C ALA A 10 4.47 -18.21 -8.28
N ALA A 11 3.19 -17.83 -8.35
CA ALA A 11 2.77 -16.48 -8.75
C ALA A 11 3.15 -15.39 -7.72
N LEU A 12 3.07 -15.71 -6.43
CA LEU A 12 3.50 -14.81 -5.35
C LEU A 12 5.02 -14.62 -5.37
N ALA A 13 5.78 -15.72 -5.51
CA ALA A 13 7.22 -15.67 -5.65
C ALA A 13 7.66 -14.85 -6.88
N ALA A 14 6.98 -15.02 -8.02
CA ALA A 14 7.27 -14.29 -9.24
C ALA A 14 7.06 -12.77 -9.14
N CYS A 15 6.21 -12.31 -8.21
CA CYS A 15 5.97 -10.89 -7.98
C CYS A 15 6.54 -10.36 -6.65
N GLY A 16 7.34 -11.15 -5.93
CA GLY A 16 7.95 -10.78 -4.65
C GLY A 16 6.95 -10.57 -3.51
N ALA A 17 5.75 -11.14 -3.62
CA ALA A 17 4.71 -11.02 -2.61
C ALA A 17 4.82 -12.13 -1.56
N GLN A 18 4.43 -11.80 -0.34
CA GLN A 18 4.32 -12.70 0.81
C GLN A 18 2.89 -12.74 1.31
N THR A 19 2.55 -13.80 2.03
CA THR A 19 1.27 -13.92 2.72
C THR A 19 1.43 -13.69 4.22
N ILE A 20 0.45 -13.02 4.82
CA ILE A 20 0.35 -12.82 6.27
C ILE A 20 -1.04 -13.26 6.70
N ALA A 21 -1.13 -14.36 7.45
CA ALA A 21 -2.38 -14.85 8.01
C ALA A 21 -2.80 -14.03 9.24
N LEU A 22 -4.09 -14.02 9.59
CA LEU A 22 -4.61 -13.32 10.78
C LEU A 22 -3.87 -13.67 12.09
N SER A 23 -3.44 -14.92 12.21
CA SER A 23 -2.70 -15.47 13.36
C SER A 23 -1.21 -15.13 13.36
N ASP A 24 -0.67 -14.56 12.27
CA ASP A 24 0.74 -14.19 12.15
C ASP A 24 1.04 -12.95 12.99
N GLU A 25 2.18 -12.94 13.70
CA GLU A 25 2.61 -11.80 14.52
C GLU A 25 2.82 -10.53 13.70
N ARG A 26 3.17 -10.68 12.41
CA ARG A 26 3.37 -9.56 11.47
C ARG A 26 2.06 -8.94 11.00
N TYR A 27 0.90 -9.52 11.32
CA TYR A 27 -0.39 -8.97 10.94
C TYR A 27 -0.63 -7.61 11.63
N PRO A 28 -1.13 -6.58 10.92
CA PRO A 28 -1.28 -5.24 11.50
C PRO A 28 -2.23 -5.25 12.71
N PRO A 29 -1.79 -4.78 13.90
CA PRO A 29 -2.54 -4.95 15.13
C PRO A 29 -3.88 -4.23 15.11
N LEU A 30 -3.94 -3.02 14.53
CA LEU A 30 -5.19 -2.26 14.39
C LEU A 30 -6.15 -2.87 13.35
N LEU A 31 -5.62 -3.55 12.33
CA LEU A 31 -6.47 -4.23 11.36
C LEU A 31 -7.10 -5.48 11.97
N ARG A 32 -6.41 -6.15 12.91
CA ARG A 32 -6.91 -7.34 13.60
C ARG A 32 -8.16 -7.05 14.45
N THR A 33 -8.36 -5.80 14.87
CA THR A 33 -9.43 -5.41 15.79
C THR A 33 -10.70 -4.91 15.10
N ILE A 34 -10.74 -4.82 13.77
CA ILE A 34 -11.96 -4.43 13.06
C ILE A 34 -13.03 -5.54 13.16
N TYR A 35 -14.28 -5.22 12.81
CA TYR A 35 -15.40 -6.16 12.91
C TYR A 35 -15.20 -7.45 12.08
N ASP A 36 -14.61 -7.33 10.89
CA ASP A 36 -14.37 -8.44 9.96
C ASP A 36 -12.93 -8.35 9.40
N PRO A 37 -11.91 -8.74 10.18
CA PRO A 37 -10.53 -8.62 9.76
C PRO A 37 -10.23 -9.63 8.63
N PRO A 38 -9.58 -9.22 7.53
CA PRO A 38 -9.30 -10.13 6.43
C PRO A 38 -8.42 -11.30 6.90
N PRO A 39 -8.81 -12.57 6.63
CA PRO A 39 -8.12 -13.74 7.18
C PRO A 39 -6.70 -13.92 6.63
N LEU A 40 -6.43 -13.33 5.46
CA LEU A 40 -5.15 -13.42 4.75
C LEU A 40 -4.86 -12.10 4.04
N LEU A 41 -3.63 -11.60 4.19
CA LEU A 41 -3.11 -10.46 3.45
C LEU A 41 -2.05 -10.93 2.45
N TYR A 42 -2.07 -10.35 1.25
CA TYR A 42 -0.97 -10.41 0.30
C TYR A 42 -0.20 -9.09 0.38
N VAL A 43 1.09 -9.16 0.67
CA VAL A 43 1.92 -7.98 0.96
C VAL A 43 3.20 -8.05 0.14
N ARG A 44 3.65 -6.89 -0.36
CA ARG A 44 4.93 -6.75 -1.06
C ARG A 44 5.61 -5.47 -0.61
N GLY A 45 6.94 -5.53 -0.48
CA GLY A 45 7.78 -4.44 -0.01
C GLY A 45 8.15 -4.62 1.46
N ASP A 46 8.26 -3.50 2.18
CA ASP A 46 8.72 -3.48 3.57
C ASP A 46 7.56 -3.77 4.55
N LEU A 47 7.56 -4.98 5.11
CA LEU A 47 6.55 -5.43 6.07
C LEU A 47 6.64 -4.71 7.42
N SER A 48 7.78 -4.10 7.77
CA SER A 48 7.93 -3.42 9.07
C SER A 48 6.94 -2.25 9.22
N LEU A 49 6.59 -1.59 8.11
CA LEU A 49 5.63 -0.48 8.07
C LEU A 49 4.23 -0.86 8.58
N LEU A 50 3.86 -2.16 8.50
CA LEU A 50 2.57 -2.65 9.00
C LEU A 50 2.44 -2.58 10.52
N GLN A 51 3.56 -2.46 11.23
CA GLN A 51 3.62 -2.35 12.69
C GLN A 51 3.80 -0.90 13.16
N GLU A 52 4.06 0.02 12.24
CA GLU A 52 4.33 1.42 12.55
C GLU A 52 3.06 2.30 12.46
N ALA A 53 3.15 3.52 13.01
CA ALA A 53 2.04 4.47 13.00
C ALA A 53 1.72 4.93 11.56
N GLN A 54 0.45 4.76 11.16
CA GLN A 54 -0.02 5.08 9.82
C GLN A 54 -1.17 6.09 9.87
N LEU A 55 -1.27 6.91 8.83
CA LEU A 55 -2.40 7.79 8.60
C LEU A 55 -3.06 7.47 7.26
N ALA A 56 -4.35 7.14 7.31
CA ALA A 56 -5.17 6.99 6.13
C ALA A 56 -5.46 8.36 5.49
N VAL A 57 -5.16 8.51 4.20
CA VAL A 57 -5.53 9.68 3.40
C VAL A 57 -6.39 9.22 2.24
N VAL A 58 -7.65 9.65 2.20
CA VAL A 58 -8.63 9.25 1.20
C VAL A 58 -9.33 10.46 0.62
N GLY A 59 -9.81 10.37 -0.62
CA GLY A 59 -10.66 11.42 -1.17
C GLY A 59 -11.07 11.23 -2.63
N SER A 60 -11.50 12.33 -3.25
CA SER A 60 -12.07 12.28 -4.60
C SER A 60 -11.08 11.81 -5.66
N ARG A 61 -11.54 10.91 -6.54
CA ARG A 61 -10.82 10.50 -7.77
C ARG A 61 -10.71 11.62 -8.80
N ARG A 62 -11.55 12.65 -8.68
CA ARG A 62 -11.59 13.86 -9.52
C ARG A 62 -11.44 15.10 -8.64
N ALA A 63 -10.32 15.19 -7.93
CA ALA A 63 -10.03 16.33 -7.07
C ALA A 63 -9.65 17.58 -7.86
N SER A 64 -9.94 18.75 -7.29
CA SER A 64 -9.50 20.04 -7.83
C SER A 64 -7.98 20.19 -7.73
N PRO A 65 -7.34 21.06 -8.54
CA PRO A 65 -5.92 21.36 -8.41
C PRO A 65 -5.51 21.79 -7.00
N ALA A 66 -6.38 22.55 -6.30
CA ALA A 66 -6.15 22.93 -4.91
C ALA A 66 -6.18 21.72 -3.97
N GLY A 67 -7.17 20.83 -4.11
CA GLY A 67 -7.26 19.60 -3.32
C GLY A 67 -6.05 18.69 -3.50
N LEU A 68 -5.57 18.53 -4.75
CA LEU A 68 -4.36 17.76 -5.04
C LEU A 68 -3.11 18.36 -4.36
N ARG A 69 -2.94 19.69 -4.41
CA ARG A 69 -1.82 20.37 -3.73
C ARG A 69 -1.89 20.19 -2.22
N ILE A 70 -3.07 20.36 -1.62
CA ILE A 70 -3.26 20.20 -0.17
C ILE A 70 -2.92 18.77 0.25
N ALA A 71 -3.47 17.76 -0.44
CA ALA A 71 -3.18 16.36 -0.15
C ALA A 71 -1.68 16.06 -0.22
N GLN A 72 -1.02 16.49 -1.30
CA GLN A 72 0.41 16.28 -1.47
C GLN A 72 1.25 16.99 -0.38
N THR A 73 0.96 18.26 -0.08
CA THR A 73 1.71 19.02 0.93
C THR A 73 1.49 18.48 2.33
N LEU A 74 0.25 18.15 2.69
CA LEU A 74 -0.07 17.63 4.02
C LEU A 74 0.55 16.26 4.24
N SER A 75 0.43 15.35 3.27
CA SER A 75 1.04 14.02 3.33
C SER A 75 2.55 14.08 3.45
N GLY A 76 3.23 14.98 2.73
CA GLY A 76 4.68 15.16 2.88
C GLY A 76 5.10 15.69 4.25
N ARG A 77 4.34 16.63 4.82
CA ARG A 77 4.62 17.16 6.17
C ARG A 77 4.44 16.09 7.25
N LEU A 78 3.38 15.30 7.16
CA LEU A 78 3.09 14.25 8.13
C LEU A 78 4.06 13.08 8.00
N ALA A 79 4.49 12.75 6.78
CA ALA A 79 5.54 11.78 6.55
C ALA A 79 6.88 12.19 7.19
N ASN A 80 7.25 13.48 7.09
CA ASN A 80 8.44 14.00 7.77
C ASN A 80 8.29 14.06 9.29
N ALA A 81 7.07 14.07 9.81
CA ALA A 81 6.79 13.98 11.24
C ALA A 81 6.77 12.54 11.77
N GLY A 82 7.09 11.54 10.93
CA GLY A 82 7.17 10.14 11.33
C GLY A 82 5.89 9.33 11.13
N LEU A 83 4.89 9.84 10.42
CA LEU A 83 3.67 9.09 10.08
C LEU A 83 3.74 8.50 8.68
N HIS A 84 3.49 7.21 8.53
CA HIS A 84 3.41 6.57 7.21
C HIS A 84 2.06 6.83 6.57
N ILE A 85 2.04 7.19 5.28
CA ILE A 85 0.78 7.45 4.58
C ILE A 85 0.20 6.16 4.03
N CYS A 86 -1.03 5.82 4.42
CA CYS A 86 -1.77 4.67 3.92
C CYS A 86 -2.93 5.15 3.02
N SER A 87 -3.07 4.59 1.82
CA SER A 87 -4.10 5.02 0.85
C SER A 87 -4.37 3.94 -0.21
N GLY A 88 -5.44 4.10 -1.01
CA GLY A 88 -5.91 3.09 -1.97
C GLY A 88 -5.25 3.07 -3.35
N LEU A 89 -4.17 3.85 -3.58
CA LEU A 89 -3.52 4.05 -4.88
C LEU A 89 -4.45 4.53 -6.02
N ALA A 90 -5.66 4.98 -5.72
CA ALA A 90 -6.61 5.47 -6.70
C ALA A 90 -6.16 6.81 -7.33
N LEU A 91 -6.84 7.24 -8.39
CA LEU A 91 -6.65 8.59 -8.94
C LEU A 91 -7.00 9.67 -7.91
N GLY A 92 -6.52 10.89 -8.17
CA GLY A 92 -6.90 12.05 -7.37
C GLY A 92 -6.12 12.14 -6.06
N ILE A 93 -6.85 12.23 -4.95
CA ILE A 93 -6.29 12.46 -3.61
C ILE A 93 -5.30 11.37 -3.21
N ASP A 94 -5.65 10.10 -3.38
CA ASP A 94 -4.79 8.96 -3.04
C ASP A 94 -3.41 9.05 -3.70
N GLY A 95 -3.37 9.21 -5.03
CA GLY A 95 -2.11 9.38 -5.76
C GLY A 95 -1.33 10.62 -5.33
N ALA A 96 -2.00 11.72 -4.98
CA ALA A 96 -1.34 12.92 -4.48
C ALA A 96 -0.74 12.71 -3.08
N ALA A 97 -1.42 11.97 -2.21
CA ALA A 97 -0.96 11.64 -0.87
C ALA A 97 0.30 10.78 -0.90
N HIS A 98 0.28 9.68 -1.68
CA HIS A 98 1.46 8.83 -1.90
C HIS A 98 2.65 9.64 -2.44
N ARG A 99 2.43 10.48 -3.47
CA ARG A 99 3.49 11.35 -4.00
C ARG A 99 4.03 12.31 -2.95
N GLY A 100 3.16 12.88 -2.12
CA GLY A 100 3.54 13.77 -1.03
C GLY A 100 4.53 13.12 -0.06
N ALA A 101 4.17 11.92 0.42
CA ALA A 101 5.00 11.15 1.34
C ALA A 101 6.34 10.74 0.74
N LEU A 102 6.33 10.17 -0.48
CA LEU A 102 7.54 9.66 -1.11
C LEU A 102 8.53 10.77 -1.48
N ARG A 103 8.03 11.92 -1.95
CA ARG A 103 8.87 13.08 -2.29
C ARG A 103 9.51 13.74 -1.07
N SER A 104 8.92 13.59 0.11
CA SER A 104 9.50 14.12 1.34
C SER A 104 10.53 13.16 1.96
N GLY A 105 10.70 11.96 1.41
CA GLY A 105 11.61 10.93 1.92
C GLY A 105 10.95 9.97 2.92
N GLY A 106 9.67 10.13 3.21
CA GLY A 106 8.92 9.21 4.05
C GLY A 106 8.46 7.96 3.31
N LYS A 107 7.66 7.13 4.00
CA LYS A 107 7.14 5.87 3.47
C LYS A 107 5.64 5.93 3.26
N SER A 108 5.13 5.04 2.41
CA SER A 108 3.71 4.97 2.12
C SER A 108 3.29 3.54 1.81
N ILE A 109 2.06 3.19 2.19
CA ILE A 109 1.45 1.87 2.04
C ILE A 109 0.23 2.00 1.12
N ALA A 110 0.18 1.18 0.09
CA ALA A 110 -0.92 1.12 -0.87
C ALA A 110 -1.82 -0.09 -0.59
N VAL A 111 -3.11 0.15 -0.30
CA VAL A 111 -4.13 -0.91 -0.17
C VAL A 111 -4.89 -1.01 -1.49
N MET A 112 -4.62 -2.05 -2.27
CA MET A 112 -5.17 -2.19 -3.62
C MET A 112 -6.47 -3.00 -3.63
N ALA A 113 -7.42 -2.60 -4.48
CA ALA A 113 -8.65 -3.35 -4.74
C ALA A 113 -8.49 -4.40 -5.87
N THR A 114 -7.27 -4.54 -6.41
CA THR A 114 -6.89 -5.51 -7.44
C THR A 114 -5.91 -6.53 -6.87
N GLY A 115 -5.69 -7.62 -7.60
CA GLY A 115 -4.62 -8.57 -7.26
C GLY A 115 -3.27 -7.88 -7.13
N ILE A 116 -2.40 -8.40 -6.25
CA ILE A 116 -1.08 -7.80 -5.94
C ILE A 116 -0.14 -7.74 -7.16
N ASP A 117 -0.43 -8.57 -8.16
CA ASP A 117 0.19 -8.67 -9.48
C ASP A 117 -0.30 -7.60 -10.48
N ARG A 118 -1.40 -6.89 -10.16
CA ARG A 118 -2.06 -5.93 -11.06
C ARG A 118 -2.12 -4.53 -10.46
N ILE A 119 -1.23 -3.65 -10.94
CA ILE A 119 -1.30 -2.22 -10.61
C ILE A 119 -2.47 -1.58 -11.37
N TYR A 120 -3.41 -0.99 -10.63
CA TYR A 120 -4.49 -0.20 -11.18
C TYR A 120 -4.67 1.10 -10.39
N PRO A 121 -4.85 2.25 -11.06
CA PRO A 121 -4.89 2.45 -12.51
C PRO A 121 -3.50 2.39 -13.16
N LEU A 122 -3.42 2.02 -14.44
CA LEU A 122 -2.15 1.82 -15.17
C LEU A 122 -1.21 3.03 -15.10
N ARG A 123 -1.76 4.25 -15.08
CA ARG A 123 -0.99 5.50 -14.96
C ARG A 123 -0.30 5.70 -13.61
N HIS A 124 -0.57 4.86 -12.62
CA HIS A 124 0.13 4.85 -11.34
C HIS A 124 1.21 3.76 -11.27
N ARG A 125 1.57 3.13 -12.40
CA ARG A 125 2.69 2.16 -12.47
C ARG A 125 3.99 2.73 -11.94
N GLU A 126 4.37 3.94 -12.35
CA GLU A 126 5.57 4.59 -11.84
C GLU A 126 5.45 4.87 -10.35
N LEU A 127 4.34 5.43 -9.88
CA LEU A 127 4.10 5.68 -8.46
C LEU A 127 4.16 4.41 -7.59
N ALA A 128 3.69 3.28 -8.14
CA ALA A 128 3.80 1.98 -7.50
C ALA A 128 5.24 1.43 -7.54
N ALA A 129 5.98 1.69 -8.62
CA ALA A 129 7.37 1.26 -8.77
C ALA A 129 8.36 2.10 -7.95
N ASP A 130 8.07 3.39 -7.70
CA ASP A 130 9.00 4.39 -7.18
C ASP A 130 9.17 4.32 -5.65
N LYS A 131 9.53 3.12 -5.15
CA LYS A 131 9.85 2.72 -3.75
C LYS A 131 8.83 1.82 -3.05
N CYS A 132 8.19 0.90 -3.80
CA CYS A 132 7.62 -0.33 -3.25
C CYS A 132 8.20 -1.54 -4.00
N ASP A 133 9.53 -1.69 -4.05
CA ASP A 133 10.30 -2.85 -4.59
C ASP A 133 9.51 -3.74 -5.56
N LEU A 134 9.08 -3.13 -6.67
CA LEU A 134 8.07 -3.71 -7.56
C LEU A 134 8.68 -4.27 -8.85
N TYR A 135 9.94 -3.94 -9.11
CA TYR A 135 10.67 -4.31 -10.33
C TYR A 135 12.20 -4.34 -10.10
N ARG A 136 12.68 -5.20 -9.21
CA ARG A 136 14.03 -5.75 -9.36
C ARG A 136 13.95 -7.25 -9.47
#